data_AF-A0A7X9QQW3-F1
#
_entry.id   AF-A0A7X9QQW3-F1
#
_cell.length_a   1.000
_cell.length_b   1.000
_cell.length_c   1.000
_cell.angle_alpha   90.00
_cell.angle_beta   90.00
_cell.angle_gamma   90.00
#
_symmetry.space_group_name_H-M   'P 1'
#
loop_
_entity.id
_entity.type
_entity.pdbx_description
1 polymer ?
#
loop_
_entity_poly.entity_id
_entity_poly.type
_entity_poly.pdbx_seq_one_letter_code
_entity_poly.pdbx_strand_id
1 'polypeptide(L)'
;MFFSTGQGGGSGVPRSSAVSILGPTLLSPNYLNEFAKSYNPEAIELGGLYVLYGEDYGIRGDVAFAQALLETGYFSFGGDVRCDQYNFAGIGATGGASIRGAKFASPEEGVLAHLQHLFAYASTAALPSSYPQVDPRFTFVSRGSAVVWTDLNGKWAVPGANYGQSILSLYGRMLDFAISDLQVVRRRV
;
A
#
# COMPACT_ATOMS: atom_id res chain seq x y z
N MET A 1 36.78 -33.57 38.91
CA MET A 1 37.03 -32.13 39.10
C MET A 1 35.87 -31.40 38.46
N PHE A 2 35.01 -30.80 39.27
CA PHE A 2 33.98 -29.86 38.86
C PHE A 2 34.65 -28.55 38.41
N PHE A 3 34.12 -27.91 37.37
CA PHE A 3 33.76 -26.48 37.41
C PHE A 3 32.72 -26.17 36.33
N SER A 4 31.65 -25.53 36.81
CA SER A 4 30.57 -24.89 36.07
C SER A 4 30.93 -23.42 35.83
N THR A 5 30.52 -22.87 34.69
CA THR A 5 30.00 -21.49 34.42
C THR A 5 30.00 -21.32 32.89
N GLY A 6 29.08 -20.67 32.19
CA GLY A 6 27.91 -19.87 32.54
C GLY A 6 27.22 -19.46 31.22
N GLN A 7 25.96 -19.05 31.34
CA GLN A 7 24.99 -18.75 30.28
C GLN A 7 25.44 -17.75 29.20
N GLY A 8 24.81 -17.88 28.02
CA GLY A 8 24.58 -16.78 27.09
C GLY A 8 23.26 -17.02 26.33
N GLY A 9 22.14 -16.73 26.99
CA GLY A 9 20.83 -16.72 26.35
C GLY A 9 20.78 -15.66 25.25
N GLY A 10 20.63 -16.09 24.01
CA GLY A 10 20.15 -15.27 22.92
C GLY A 10 18.76 -15.75 22.55
N SER A 11 17.74 -15.18 23.20
CA SER A 11 16.37 -15.23 22.72
C SER A 11 16.35 -14.61 21.32
N GLY A 12 16.43 -15.46 20.29
CA GLY A 12 16.10 -15.08 18.94
C GLY A 12 14.61 -14.80 18.88
N VAL A 13 14.21 -13.58 19.25
CA VAL A 13 12.93 -13.03 18.81
C VAL A 13 12.96 -13.20 17.29
N PRO A 14 12.04 -13.96 16.68
CA PRO A 14 11.99 -14.05 15.23
C PRO A 14 11.87 -12.62 14.71
N ARG A 15 12.84 -12.16 13.90
CA ARG A 15 12.66 -10.91 13.18
C ARG A 15 11.34 -11.05 12.44
N SER A 16 10.43 -10.11 12.66
CA SER A 16 9.24 -9.88 11.85
C SER A 16 9.49 -10.33 10.42
N SER A 17 8.74 -11.33 9.96
CA SER A 17 8.79 -11.76 8.57
C SER A 17 8.41 -10.55 7.73
N ALA A 18 9.40 -9.96 7.04
CA ALA A 18 9.20 -8.74 6.28
C ALA A 18 8.01 -8.90 5.32
N VAL A 19 7.14 -7.89 5.29
CA VAL A 19 5.88 -7.96 4.55
C VAL A 19 6.17 -7.67 3.07
N SER A 20 5.99 -8.68 2.21
CA SER A 20 6.17 -8.55 0.75
C SER A 20 5.12 -7.63 0.12
N ILE A 21 5.52 -6.90 -0.93
CA ILE A 21 4.60 -6.15 -1.81
C ILE A 21 3.79 -7.11 -2.67
N LEU A 22 4.43 -8.15 -3.21
CA LEU A 22 3.76 -9.22 -3.94
C LEU A 22 3.06 -10.17 -2.97
N GLY A 23 1.91 -10.69 -3.37
CA GLY A 23 1.11 -11.64 -2.60
C GLY A 23 -0.39 -11.43 -2.75
N PRO A 24 -1.22 -12.32 -2.19
CA PRO A 24 -2.66 -12.24 -2.30
C PRO A 24 -3.22 -11.11 -1.42
N THR A 25 -4.27 -10.46 -1.90
CA THR A 25 -5.12 -9.58 -1.09
C THR A 25 -5.84 -10.39 0.00
N LEU A 26 -5.88 -9.91 1.24
CA LEU A 26 -6.53 -10.61 2.36
C LEU A 26 -7.83 -9.94 2.82
N LEU A 27 -7.92 -8.61 2.74
CA LEU A 27 -9.13 -7.87 3.08
C LEU A 27 -10.09 -7.77 1.89
N SER A 28 -11.40 -7.93 2.16
CA SER A 28 -12.43 -7.77 1.13
C SER A 28 -12.59 -6.31 0.72
N PRO A 29 -13.04 -6.03 -0.52
CA PRO A 29 -13.37 -4.68 -0.97
C PRO A 29 -14.25 -3.88 0.01
N ASN A 30 -15.22 -4.56 0.63
CA ASN A 30 -16.14 -3.94 1.58
C ASN A 30 -15.39 -3.42 2.83
N TYR A 31 -14.50 -4.24 3.41
CA TYR A 31 -13.73 -3.79 4.58
C TYR A 31 -12.75 -2.65 4.25
N LEU A 32 -12.19 -2.64 3.04
CA LEU A 32 -11.35 -1.52 2.59
C LEU A 32 -12.15 -0.20 2.54
N ASN A 33 -13.32 -0.23 1.91
CA ASN A 33 -14.18 0.95 1.76
C ASN A 33 -14.75 1.43 3.10
N GLU A 34 -15.29 0.52 3.91
CA GLU A 34 -15.86 0.84 5.22
C GLU A 34 -14.80 1.42 6.17
N PHE A 35 -13.57 0.89 6.13
CA PHE A 35 -12.48 1.47 6.90
C PHE A 35 -12.19 2.91 6.45
N ALA A 36 -12.07 3.18 5.14
CA ALA A 36 -11.86 4.53 4.63
C ALA A 36 -12.99 5.48 5.06
N LYS A 37 -14.24 5.02 4.94
CA LYS A 37 -15.45 5.77 5.31
C LYS A 37 -15.58 6.06 6.80
N SER A 38 -14.99 5.23 7.66
CA SER A 38 -14.92 5.49 9.11
C SER A 38 -14.11 6.76 9.47
N TYR A 39 -13.20 7.19 8.58
CA TYR A 39 -12.41 8.41 8.73
C TYR A 39 -12.93 9.56 7.85
N ASN A 40 -13.42 9.24 6.65
CA ASN A 40 -13.97 10.20 5.71
C ASN A 40 -15.26 9.63 5.09
N PRO A 41 -16.46 10.02 5.58
CA PRO A 41 -17.73 9.48 5.09
C PRO A 41 -17.96 9.64 3.57
N GLU A 42 -17.33 10.65 2.96
CA GLU A 42 -17.41 10.94 1.52
C GLU A 42 -16.28 10.28 0.70
N ALA A 43 -15.51 9.37 1.33
CA ALA A 43 -14.44 8.65 0.67
C ALA A 43 -14.98 7.87 -0.55
N ILE A 44 -14.33 8.07 -1.70
CA ILE A 44 -14.59 7.30 -2.92
C ILE A 44 -14.31 5.81 -2.68
N GLU A 45 -15.19 4.95 -3.18
CA GLU A 45 -15.06 3.51 -3.03
C GLU A 45 -14.12 2.92 -4.09
N LEU A 46 -12.87 2.67 -3.70
CA LEU A 46 -11.85 2.10 -4.59
C LEU A 46 -11.47 0.66 -4.22
N GLY A 47 -11.99 0.11 -3.13
CA GLY A 47 -11.60 -1.21 -2.61
C GLY A 47 -11.71 -2.32 -3.66
N GLY A 48 -12.78 -2.29 -4.47
CA GLY A 48 -12.97 -3.26 -5.56
C GLY A 48 -11.87 -3.20 -6.62
N LEU A 49 -11.42 -2.00 -6.99
CA LEU A 49 -10.36 -1.80 -7.98
C LEU A 49 -8.99 -2.27 -7.46
N TYR A 50 -8.69 -1.98 -6.20
CA TYR A 50 -7.44 -2.43 -5.58
C TYR A 50 -7.37 -3.96 -5.46
N VAL A 51 -8.49 -4.62 -5.15
CA VAL A 51 -8.54 -6.09 -5.14
C VAL A 51 -8.40 -6.65 -6.55
N LEU A 52 -9.21 -6.16 -7.51
CA LEU A 52 -9.21 -6.64 -8.90
C LEU A 52 -7.82 -6.54 -9.55
N TYR A 53 -7.24 -5.34 -9.55
CA TYR A 53 -5.93 -5.13 -10.17
C TYR A 53 -4.80 -5.72 -9.32
N GLY A 54 -4.95 -5.76 -7.99
CA GLY A 54 -3.98 -6.43 -7.12
C GLY A 54 -3.83 -7.92 -7.47
N GLU A 55 -4.95 -8.61 -7.71
CA GLU A 55 -4.95 -10.00 -8.15
C GLU A 55 -4.26 -10.19 -9.51
N ASP A 56 -4.58 -9.36 -10.50
CA ASP A 56 -3.97 -9.44 -11.85
C ASP A 56 -2.45 -9.19 -11.83
N TYR A 57 -1.99 -8.29 -10.95
CA TYR A 57 -0.57 -7.92 -10.82
C TYR A 57 0.19 -8.77 -9.79
N GLY A 58 -0.50 -9.64 -9.05
CA GLY A 58 0.07 -10.39 -7.93
C GLY A 58 0.54 -9.50 -6.78
N ILE A 59 -0.07 -8.33 -6.60
CA ILE A 59 0.23 -7.35 -5.56
C ILE A 59 -0.81 -7.44 -4.44
N ARG A 60 -0.35 -7.24 -3.21
CA ARG A 60 -1.16 -7.05 -2.01
C ARG A 60 -2.02 -5.79 -2.13
N GLY A 61 -3.16 -5.89 -2.82
CA GLY A 61 -4.04 -4.77 -3.15
C GLY A 61 -4.60 -4.07 -1.92
N ASP A 62 -4.84 -4.81 -0.83
CA ASP A 62 -5.24 -4.27 0.46
C ASP A 62 -4.19 -3.39 1.14
N VAL A 63 -2.90 -3.73 1.01
CA VAL A 63 -1.81 -2.89 1.52
C VAL A 63 -1.54 -1.70 0.60
N ALA A 64 -1.68 -1.87 -0.72
CA ALA A 64 -1.66 -0.74 -1.66
C ALA A 64 -2.80 0.24 -1.38
N PHE A 65 -3.98 -0.25 -0.99
CA PHE A 65 -5.08 0.60 -0.51
C PHE A 65 -4.69 1.37 0.75
N ALA A 66 -4.01 0.72 1.72
CA ALA A 66 -3.47 1.41 2.90
C ALA A 66 -2.49 2.53 2.51
N GLN A 67 -1.58 2.27 1.56
CA GLN A 67 -0.70 3.31 1.02
C GLN A 67 -1.51 4.47 0.42
N ALA A 68 -2.55 4.18 -0.37
CA ALA A 68 -3.39 5.21 -0.96
C ALA A 68 -4.13 6.09 0.07
N LEU A 69 -4.62 5.48 1.14
CA LEU A 69 -5.20 6.21 2.27
C LEU A 69 -4.17 7.13 2.94
N LEU A 70 -2.92 6.66 3.10
CA LEU A 70 -1.84 7.47 3.66
C LEU A 70 -1.52 8.67 2.76
N GLU A 71 -1.36 8.45 1.47
CA GLU A 71 -1.00 9.47 0.47
C GLU A 71 -2.06 10.56 0.31
N THR A 72 -3.34 10.18 0.41
CA THR A 72 -4.46 11.07 0.14
C THR A 72 -5.11 11.65 1.40
N GLY A 73 -4.67 11.22 2.58
CA GLY A 73 -5.36 11.52 3.83
C GLY A 73 -6.77 10.97 3.83
N TYR A 74 -6.93 9.66 3.62
CA TYR A 74 -8.22 8.95 3.56
C TYR A 74 -9.15 9.49 2.46
N PHE A 75 -8.60 9.81 1.28
CA PHE A 75 -9.35 10.38 0.17
C PHE A 75 -10.08 11.68 0.53
N SER A 76 -9.54 12.46 1.47
CA SER A 76 -10.25 13.64 2.00
C SER A 76 -10.20 14.85 1.07
N PHE A 77 -9.35 14.86 0.03
CA PHE A 77 -9.26 15.81 -1.11
C PHE A 77 -9.56 17.31 -0.89
N GLY A 78 -9.62 17.81 0.35
CA GLY A 78 -10.03 19.15 0.74
C GLY A 78 -8.87 20.11 0.99
N GLY A 79 -7.63 19.69 0.72
CA GLY A 79 -6.41 20.50 0.75
C GLY A 79 -5.88 20.84 -0.66
N ASP A 80 -4.58 21.11 -0.79
CA ASP A 80 -3.92 21.45 -2.07
C ASP A 80 -3.94 20.33 -3.13
N VAL A 81 -4.30 19.11 -2.73
CA VAL A 81 -4.44 17.93 -3.61
C VAL A 81 -5.86 17.90 -4.17
N ARG A 82 -6.00 18.25 -5.45
CA ARG A 82 -7.30 18.29 -6.12
C ARG A 82 -7.81 16.86 -6.40
N CYS A 83 -9.08 16.61 -6.06
CA CYS A 83 -9.84 15.39 -6.42
C CYS A 83 -9.64 14.96 -7.88
N ASP A 84 -9.45 15.92 -8.79
CA ASP A 84 -9.52 15.72 -10.23
C ASP A 84 -8.25 15.11 -10.86
N GLN A 85 -7.21 14.84 -10.06
CA GLN A 85 -5.99 14.20 -10.57
C GLN A 85 -6.08 12.68 -10.58
N TYR A 86 -6.96 12.08 -9.76
CA TYR A 86 -7.04 10.63 -9.51
C TYR A 86 -5.68 9.98 -9.21
N ASN A 87 -4.73 10.76 -8.68
CA ASN A 87 -3.40 10.30 -8.34
C ASN A 87 -3.34 9.88 -6.88
N PHE A 88 -3.78 8.66 -6.62
CA PHE A 88 -3.91 8.14 -5.25
C PHE A 88 -2.59 7.72 -4.60
N ALA A 89 -1.47 7.85 -5.33
CA ALA A 89 -0.18 7.33 -4.89
C ALA A 89 0.97 8.37 -4.97
N GLY A 90 0.63 9.63 -5.22
CA GLY A 90 1.61 10.72 -5.30
C GLY A 90 2.59 10.61 -6.48
N ILE A 91 2.24 9.87 -7.54
CA ILE A 91 3.15 9.59 -8.65
C ILE A 91 3.62 10.90 -9.29
N GLY A 92 4.94 11.13 -9.29
CA GLY A 92 5.55 12.30 -9.89
C GLY A 92 5.44 13.61 -9.09
N ALA A 93 4.90 13.58 -7.88
CA ALA A 93 4.88 14.75 -6.99
C ALA A 93 6.23 14.91 -6.28
N THR A 94 7.23 15.49 -6.94
CA THR A 94 8.53 15.76 -6.31
C THR A 94 8.52 17.10 -5.57
N GLY A 95 8.02 17.11 -4.34
CA GLY A 95 8.44 18.02 -3.26
C GLY A 95 8.55 19.52 -3.55
N GLY A 96 7.65 20.09 -4.34
CA GLY A 96 7.60 21.54 -4.59
C GLY A 96 6.32 21.92 -5.32
N ALA A 97 5.71 23.04 -4.94
CA ALA A 97 4.43 23.54 -5.46
C ALA A 97 4.37 23.73 -7.00
N SER A 98 5.50 23.56 -7.70
CA SER A 98 5.66 23.76 -9.14
C SER A 98 5.59 22.49 -9.99
N ILE A 99 5.77 21.28 -9.42
CA ILE A 99 5.65 20.02 -10.19
C ILE A 99 4.33 19.36 -9.82
N ARG A 100 3.31 19.62 -10.64
CA ARG A 100 2.03 18.91 -10.55
C ARG A 100 2.32 17.43 -10.81
N GLY A 101 2.02 16.57 -9.83
CA GLY A 101 2.09 15.13 -10.00
C GLY A 101 1.26 14.65 -11.20
N ALA A 102 1.43 13.40 -11.59
CA ALA A 102 0.66 12.79 -12.68
C ALA A 102 -0.85 13.01 -12.46
N LYS A 103 -1.58 13.14 -13.56
CA LYS A 103 -3.05 13.20 -13.59
C LYS A 103 -3.54 12.07 -14.47
N PHE A 104 -4.52 11.34 -13.99
CA PHE A 104 -5.14 10.21 -14.69
C PHE A 104 -6.55 10.59 -15.13
N ALA A 105 -7.09 9.92 -16.16
CA ALA A 105 -8.39 10.26 -16.73
C ALA A 105 -9.55 9.76 -15.86
N SER A 106 -9.33 8.72 -15.06
CA SER A 106 -10.35 8.14 -14.19
C SER A 106 -9.77 7.53 -12.91
N PRO A 107 -10.60 7.24 -11.90
CA PRO A 107 -10.18 6.49 -10.71
C PRO A 107 -9.57 5.13 -11.05
N GLU A 108 -10.13 4.41 -12.03
CA GLU A 108 -9.62 3.12 -12.50
C GLU A 108 -8.18 3.25 -13.01
N GLU A 109 -7.91 4.25 -13.84
CA GLU A 109 -6.56 4.50 -14.36
C GLU A 109 -5.59 4.89 -13.24
N GLY A 110 -6.05 5.69 -12.26
CA GLY A 110 -5.26 6.07 -11.09
C GLY A 110 -4.84 4.89 -10.20
N VAL A 111 -5.77 3.97 -9.93
CA VAL A 111 -5.47 2.75 -9.16
C VAL A 111 -4.55 1.81 -9.96
N LEU A 112 -4.79 1.68 -11.27
CA LEU A 112 -3.94 0.88 -12.15
C LEU A 112 -2.50 1.42 -12.19
N ALA A 113 -2.33 2.74 -12.33
CA ALA A 113 -1.02 3.37 -12.31
C ALA A 113 -0.29 3.18 -10.98
N HIS A 114 -1.01 3.25 -9.86
CA HIS A 114 -0.45 2.94 -8.54
C HIS A 114 0.12 1.53 -8.49
N LEU A 115 -0.66 0.52 -8.90
CA LEU A 115 -0.22 -0.87 -8.87
C LEU A 115 0.89 -1.17 -9.87
N GLN A 116 0.89 -0.53 -11.04
CA GLN A 116 2.02 -0.59 -11.96
C GLN A 116 3.30 -0.01 -11.35
N HIS A 117 3.21 1.09 -10.61
CA HIS A 117 4.37 1.68 -9.95
C HIS A 117 4.93 0.75 -8.86
N LEU A 118 4.06 0.15 -8.05
CA LEU A 118 4.45 -0.89 -7.09
C LEU A 118 5.06 -2.12 -7.78
N PHE A 119 4.49 -2.55 -8.91
CA PHE A 119 5.02 -3.67 -9.69
C PHE A 119 6.43 -3.40 -10.21
N ALA A 120 6.71 -2.16 -10.66
CA ALA A 120 8.03 -1.75 -11.09
C ALA A 120 9.05 -1.91 -9.95
N TYR A 121 8.70 -1.49 -8.74
CA TYR A 121 9.55 -1.67 -7.55
C TYR A 121 9.75 -3.13 -7.16
N ALA A 122 8.68 -3.93 -7.16
CA ALA A 122 8.67 -5.27 -6.58
C ALA A 122 9.11 -6.40 -7.52
N SER A 123 9.12 -6.17 -8.84
CA SER A 123 9.33 -7.21 -9.83
C SER A 123 10.20 -6.75 -11.01
N THR A 124 10.93 -7.70 -11.60
CA THR A 124 11.63 -7.54 -12.88
C THR A 124 10.89 -8.20 -14.05
N ALA A 125 9.79 -8.92 -13.80
CA ALA A 125 8.99 -9.60 -14.82
C ALA A 125 8.33 -8.61 -15.80
N ALA A 126 7.91 -9.07 -16.98
CA ALA A 126 7.06 -8.21 -17.83
C ALA A 126 5.74 -7.86 -17.10
N LEU A 127 5.16 -6.71 -17.42
CA LEU A 127 3.82 -6.35 -16.94
C LEU A 127 2.80 -7.40 -17.41
N PRO A 128 1.78 -7.74 -16.60
CA PRO A 128 0.63 -8.49 -17.08
C PRO A 128 0.00 -7.82 -18.30
N SER A 129 -0.44 -8.61 -19.28
CA SER A 129 -0.98 -8.10 -20.54
C SER A 129 -2.47 -7.74 -20.49
N SER A 130 -3.13 -7.94 -19.34
CA SER A 130 -4.58 -7.70 -19.17
C SER A 130 -4.94 -6.21 -19.28
N TYR A 131 -4.01 -5.31 -18.97
CA TYR A 131 -4.23 -3.86 -18.95
C TYR A 131 -3.05 -3.11 -19.58
N PRO A 132 -3.28 -1.94 -20.22
CA PRO A 132 -2.21 -1.13 -20.78
C PRO A 132 -1.33 -0.51 -19.68
N GLN A 133 -0.08 -0.20 -20.00
CA GLN A 133 0.77 0.62 -19.12
C GLN A 133 0.25 2.06 -19.10
N VAL A 134 -0.14 2.53 -17.92
CA VAL A 134 -0.66 3.88 -17.65
C VAL A 134 0.22 4.66 -16.67
N ASP A 135 1.08 4.00 -15.88
CA ASP A 135 2.08 4.68 -15.06
C ASP A 135 3.12 5.38 -15.97
N PRO A 136 3.15 6.73 -16.03
CA PRO A 136 4.10 7.45 -16.88
C PRO A 136 5.53 7.37 -16.35
N ARG A 137 5.72 6.84 -15.13
CA ARG A 137 7.03 6.71 -14.48
C ARG A 137 7.51 5.28 -14.33
N PHE A 138 6.80 4.31 -14.91
CA PHE A 138 7.14 2.89 -14.81
C PHE A 138 8.59 2.60 -15.17
N THR A 139 9.09 3.22 -16.25
CA THR A 139 10.46 3.02 -16.76
C THR A 139 11.54 3.78 -15.99
N PHE A 140 11.18 4.73 -15.11
CA PHE A 140 12.15 5.45 -14.26
C PHE A 140 12.46 4.73 -12.95
N VAL A 141 11.70 3.70 -12.60
CA VAL A 141 11.95 2.88 -11.42
C VAL A 141 13.07 1.87 -11.74
N SER A 142 14.08 1.79 -10.86
CA SER A 142 15.02 0.67 -10.89
C SER A 142 14.27 -0.61 -10.52
N ARG A 143 14.03 -1.47 -11.51
CA ARG A 143 13.08 -2.57 -11.37
C ARG A 143 13.54 -3.63 -10.38
N GLY A 144 12.63 -4.11 -9.54
CA GLY A 144 12.94 -5.08 -8.48
C GLY A 144 13.75 -4.50 -7.30
N SER A 145 13.86 -3.16 -7.21
CA SER A 145 14.65 -2.51 -6.16
C SER A 145 13.98 -2.49 -4.79
N ALA A 146 12.71 -2.84 -4.65
CA ALA A 146 12.00 -2.90 -3.37
C ALA A 146 10.98 -4.04 -3.37
N VAL A 147 11.28 -5.13 -2.66
CA VAL A 147 10.45 -6.35 -2.65
C VAL A 147 9.49 -6.37 -1.46
N VAL A 148 9.89 -5.76 -0.34
CA VAL A 148 9.05 -5.60 0.85
C VAL A 148 8.65 -4.13 1.05
N TRP A 149 7.54 -3.89 1.73
CA TRP A 149 6.98 -2.54 1.92
C TRP A 149 7.97 -1.55 2.55
N THR A 150 8.83 -2.02 3.46
CA THR A 150 9.86 -1.18 4.09
C THR A 150 11.02 -0.82 3.17
N ASP A 151 11.20 -1.51 2.04
CA ASP A 151 12.22 -1.15 1.05
C ASP A 151 11.85 0.10 0.25
N LEU A 152 10.59 0.54 0.33
CA LEU A 152 10.11 1.80 -0.26
C LEU A 152 10.60 3.03 0.49
N ASN A 153 11.16 2.87 1.71
CA ASN A 153 11.74 3.96 2.49
C ASN A 153 12.85 4.64 1.69
N GLY A 154 12.72 5.96 1.50
CA GLY A 154 13.68 6.74 0.72
C GLY A 154 13.64 6.50 -0.80
N LYS A 155 12.80 5.58 -1.29
CA LYS A 155 12.60 5.33 -2.73
C LYS A 155 11.31 5.92 -3.24
N TRP A 156 10.21 5.65 -2.54
CA TRP A 156 8.89 6.20 -2.89
C TRP A 156 8.74 7.64 -2.40
N ALA A 157 9.09 7.89 -1.13
CA ALA A 157 9.07 9.20 -0.49
C ALA A 157 10.47 9.52 0.07
N VAL A 158 10.93 10.76 -0.10
CA VAL A 158 12.23 11.25 0.40
C VAL A 158 11.99 12.38 1.40
N PRO A 159 12.59 12.37 2.62
CA PRO A 159 13.55 11.38 3.12
C PRO A 159 12.92 10.04 3.56
N GLY A 160 11.60 9.99 3.81
CA GLY A 160 10.79 8.76 3.93
C GLY A 160 11.30 7.61 4.82
N ALA A 161 12.08 7.90 5.87
CA ALA A 161 12.77 6.88 6.66
C ALA A 161 11.85 5.84 7.33
N ASN A 162 10.59 6.20 7.60
CA ASN A 162 9.57 5.33 8.21
C ASN A 162 8.35 5.09 7.31
N TYR A 163 8.49 5.32 6.00
CA TYR A 163 7.35 5.34 5.08
C TYR A 163 6.60 4.00 5.03
N GLY A 164 7.30 2.91 4.75
CA GLY A 164 6.75 1.56 4.74
C GLY A 164 6.21 1.13 6.10
N GLN A 165 6.82 1.57 7.21
CA GLN A 165 6.30 1.33 8.56
C GLN A 165 4.94 2.02 8.76
N SER A 166 4.77 3.24 8.27
CA SER A 166 3.48 3.96 8.32
C SER A 166 2.41 3.25 7.51
N ILE A 167 2.73 2.75 6.31
CA ILE A 167 1.80 1.94 5.49
C ILE A 167 1.38 0.68 6.26
N LEU A 168 2.34 -0.07 6.80
CA LEU A 168 2.06 -1.31 7.51
C LEU A 168 1.30 -1.09 8.83
N SER A 169 1.55 0.02 9.52
CA SER A 169 0.80 0.42 10.71
C SER A 169 -0.66 0.74 10.37
N LEU A 170 -0.90 1.47 9.28
CA LEU A 170 -2.25 1.74 8.78
C LEU A 170 -2.96 0.47 8.31
N TYR A 171 -2.26 -0.44 7.62
CA TYR A 171 -2.79 -1.75 7.27
C TYR A 171 -3.14 -2.59 8.50
N GLY A 172 -2.33 -2.55 9.56
CA GLY A 172 -2.65 -3.18 10.84
C GLY A 172 -3.98 -2.69 11.41
N ARG A 173 -4.23 -1.38 11.38
CA ARG A 173 -5.52 -0.81 11.80
C ARG A 173 -6.70 -1.28 10.93
N MET A 174 -6.49 -1.47 9.63
CA MET A 174 -7.51 -2.03 8.73
C MET A 174 -7.84 -3.48 9.07
N LEU A 175 -6.83 -4.29 9.41
CA LEU A 175 -7.03 -5.66 9.88
C LEU A 175 -7.80 -5.69 11.20
N ASP A 176 -7.41 -4.86 12.18
CA ASP A 176 -8.09 -4.78 13.48
C ASP A 176 -9.57 -4.38 13.35
N PHE A 177 -9.86 -3.43 12.45
CA PHE A 177 -11.22 -3.03 12.12
C PHE A 177 -12.06 -4.21 11.59
N ALA A 178 -11.55 -4.94 10.60
CA ALA A 178 -12.24 -6.10 10.03
C ALA A 178 -12.41 -7.23 11.05
N ILE A 179 -11.39 -7.53 11.86
CA ILE A 179 -11.44 -8.56 12.89
C ILE A 179 -12.50 -8.22 13.95
N SER A 180 -12.54 -6.97 14.40
CA SER A 180 -13.51 -6.51 15.40
C SER A 180 -14.95 -6.72 14.92
N ASP A 181 -15.24 -6.30 13.68
CA ASP A 181 -16.56 -6.48 13.06
C ASP A 181 -16.94 -7.97 12.93
N LEU A 182 -16.04 -8.79 12.37
CA LEU A 182 -16.28 -10.23 12.23
C LEU A 182 -16.51 -10.93 13.57
N GLN A 183 -15.83 -10.50 14.64
CA GLN A 183 -16.06 -11.01 15.99
C GLN A 183 -17.44 -10.61 16.53
N VAL A 184 -17.94 -9.40 16.20
CA VAL A 184 -19.31 -8.99 16.54
C VAL A 184 -20.33 -9.86 15.80
N VAL A 185 -20.17 -10.05 14.50
CA VAL A 185 -21.04 -10.90 13.68
C VAL A 185 -21.05 -12.33 14.22
N ARG A 186 -19.88 -12.90 14.51
CA ARG A 186 -19.74 -14.25 15.07
C ARG A 186 -20.47 -14.45 16.40
N ARG A 187 -20.58 -13.42 17.24
CA ARG A 187 -21.32 -13.51 18.52
C ARG A 187 -22.85 -13.50 18.34
N ARG A 188 -23.36 -13.15 17.15
CA ARG A 188 -24.78 -13.01 16.86
C ARG A 188 -25.39 -14.21 16.14
N VAL A 189 -24.55 -15.14 15.67
CA VAL A 189 -24.93 -16.40 15.01
C VAL A 189 -24.65 -17.57 15.93
#